data_AF-A0A221RZG9-F1
#
_entry.id   AF-A0A221RZG9-F1
#
_cell.length_a   1.000
_cell.length_b   1.000
_cell.length_c   1.000
_cell.angle_alpha   90.00
_cell.angle_beta   90.00
_cell.angle_gamma   90.00
#
_symmetry.space_group_name_H-M   'P 1'
#
loop_
_entity.id
_entity.type
_entity.pdbx_description
1 polymer ?
#
loop_
_entity_poly.entity_id
_entity_poly.type
_entity_poly.pdbx_seq_one_letter_code
_entity_poly.pdbx_strand_id
1 'polypeptide(L)'
;MAGKIPNDVIDDVRSQTNIVDVVGQYVQLKKSGNNLFGICPFHDEKTPSFSVSEEKQIFHCFSCGRGGNVFKFLMELEQISFPEAVTKIADFVGFSLAETYRPTQNVQESSEVTQFKQLYRQANELFTHILMSTEAGQPALDYLHERGLTDQLIETFSIGYLPDQTDLMLSFFQNKEVPYQTLRQSGLFIETQTGKLHDRFSGRVMFPIRNAQGEVIAFSGRVLVKQPDQPKYLNSPETVIFNKRKVLFNYDLAKTAIHQERKVYLFEGFMDVIAAYSAGVSNGVASMGTSLTTEQLGILGQQARELIVCYDGDRPGIEAMKRAITMLQQNTKLELSVVVLPSGADPDEYVRQYGAEQFKTTLQNGAETPIAFELRYLKQGLNLDNEKDQLDYVQQALSVVAPIDSPLEIEIYLKQIEADSGITLDTLKRQLQTLRVKRATQQPLAPASSQYDYDMPPEPDDAFVGGPPPIIGDPRATATRQPQRLTRVEHAEQEVLHMLMANDDMRLQLENNADFSFVHTPYQLIYELWRAFLAEGKSTLADFMGYIPDDLQALVVQIDALDLPEEASQEALNDCLFVIAQNNVEEQLREAKIALKEATKLGNASEETRLTLEVIRLVSQKKLGN
;
A
#
# COMPACT_ATOMS: atom_id res chain seq x y z
N MET A 1 -8.17 17.57 14.20
CA MET A 1 -7.46 16.33 14.61
C MET A 1 -7.36 16.37 16.13
N ALA A 2 -7.72 15.30 16.82
CA ALA A 2 -7.44 15.20 18.27
C ALA A 2 -5.93 15.32 18.51
N GLY A 3 -5.51 16.06 19.52
CA GLY A 3 -4.11 16.03 19.95
C GLY A 3 -3.72 14.60 20.34
N LYS A 4 -2.46 14.21 20.10
CA LYS A 4 -1.95 12.92 20.57
C LYS A 4 -2.15 12.85 22.09
N ILE A 5 -3.03 11.96 22.56
CA ILE A 5 -3.30 11.77 23.99
C ILE A 5 -2.00 11.28 24.63
N PRO A 6 -1.44 11.99 25.63
CA PRO A 6 -0.20 11.56 26.25
C PRO A 6 -0.41 10.28 27.07
N ASN A 7 0.66 9.48 27.19
CA ASN A 7 0.58 8.11 27.70
C ASN A 7 0.15 8.04 29.17
N ASP A 8 0.51 9.05 29.96
CA ASP A 8 0.10 9.23 31.35
C ASP A 8 -1.43 9.29 31.48
N VAL A 9 -2.09 10.07 30.63
CA VAL A 9 -3.56 10.18 30.61
C VAL A 9 -4.22 8.85 30.22
N ILE A 10 -3.63 8.13 29.25
CA ILE A 10 -4.12 6.80 28.84
C ILE A 10 -3.99 5.80 30.00
N ASP A 11 -2.87 5.84 30.72
CA ASP A 11 -2.62 4.97 31.87
C ASP A 11 -3.52 5.31 33.06
N ASP A 12 -3.82 6.58 33.31
CA ASP A 12 -4.78 7.01 34.33
C ASP A 12 -6.19 6.50 34.03
N VAL A 13 -6.69 6.70 32.80
CA VAL A 13 -8.00 6.17 32.37
C VAL A 13 -8.02 4.64 32.48
N ARG A 14 -6.94 3.97 32.07
CA ARG A 14 -6.83 2.51 32.14
C ARG A 14 -6.83 1.99 33.57
N SER A 15 -6.11 2.65 34.48
CA SER A 15 -5.99 2.22 35.88
C SER A 15 -7.27 2.40 36.69
N GLN A 16 -8.13 3.34 36.29
CA GLN A 16 -9.44 3.58 36.91
C GLN A 16 -10.56 2.73 36.32
N THR A 17 -10.27 1.94 35.28
CA THR A 17 -11.25 1.11 34.59
C THR A 17 -11.10 -0.34 34.95
N ASN A 18 -12.19 -0.98 35.37
CA ASN A 18 -12.26 -2.43 35.42
C ASN A 18 -12.86 -2.98 34.12
N ILE A 19 -12.10 -3.80 33.40
CA ILE A 19 -12.52 -4.42 32.14
C ILE A 19 -13.82 -5.24 32.29
N VAL A 20 -14.06 -5.84 33.46
CA VAL A 20 -15.27 -6.64 33.70
C VAL A 20 -16.52 -5.78 33.64
N ASP A 21 -16.47 -4.57 34.17
CA ASP A 21 -17.62 -3.65 34.23
C ASP A 21 -17.98 -3.14 32.83
N VAL A 22 -16.97 -2.86 32.01
CA VAL A 22 -17.15 -2.42 30.62
C VAL A 22 -17.68 -3.56 29.76
N VAL A 23 -17.04 -4.73 29.78
CA VAL A 23 -17.48 -5.89 29.00
C VAL A 23 -18.87 -6.36 29.44
N GLY A 24 -19.16 -6.30 30.74
CA GLY A 24 -20.45 -6.68 31.32
C GLY A 24 -21.65 -5.89 30.79
N GLN A 25 -21.42 -4.72 30.18
CA GLN A 25 -22.48 -3.97 29.47
C GLN A 25 -22.94 -4.66 28.18
N TYR A 26 -22.07 -5.46 27.56
CA TYR A 26 -22.30 -6.05 26.24
C TYR A 26 -22.48 -7.57 26.29
N VAL A 27 -21.81 -8.22 27.23
CA VAL A 27 -21.77 -9.69 27.33
C VAL A 27 -22.21 -10.12 28.72
N GLN A 28 -23.14 -11.07 28.78
CA GLN A 28 -23.50 -11.68 30.05
C GLN A 28 -22.39 -12.63 30.51
N LEU A 29 -21.65 -12.20 31.54
CA LEU A 29 -20.51 -12.92 32.09
C LEU A 29 -20.90 -13.77 33.31
N LYS A 30 -20.39 -15.01 33.38
CA LYS A 30 -20.52 -15.90 34.54
C LYS A 30 -19.14 -16.24 35.10
N LYS A 31 -18.97 -16.10 36.42
CA LYS A 31 -17.70 -16.37 37.09
C LYS A 31 -17.40 -17.88 37.12
N SER A 32 -16.20 -18.26 36.71
CA SER A 32 -15.70 -19.64 36.77
C SER A 32 -14.21 -19.63 37.11
N GLY A 33 -13.88 -20.00 38.34
CA GLY A 33 -12.53 -19.85 38.89
C GLY A 33 -12.13 -18.36 39.00
N ASN A 34 -10.93 -18.04 38.50
CA ASN A 34 -10.36 -16.68 38.54
C ASN A 34 -10.79 -15.79 37.36
N ASN A 35 -11.50 -16.35 36.37
CA ASN A 35 -11.95 -15.62 35.18
C ASN A 35 -13.49 -15.62 35.08
N LEU A 36 -14.02 -14.75 34.25
CA LEU A 36 -15.43 -14.71 33.89
C LEU A 36 -15.61 -15.13 32.44
N PHE A 37 -16.65 -15.92 32.15
CA PHE A 37 -16.91 -16.47 30.82
C PHE A 37 -18.26 -16.04 30.27
N GLY A 38 -18.32 -15.79 28.96
CA GLY A 38 -19.53 -15.44 28.21
C GLY A 38 -19.49 -15.93 26.77
N ILE A 39 -20.56 -15.67 26.03
CA ILE A 39 -20.60 -15.85 24.57
C ILE A 39 -19.80 -14.72 23.94
N CYS A 40 -18.94 -15.04 22.97
CA CYS A 40 -18.14 -14.04 22.30
C CYS A 40 -19.02 -13.05 21.51
N PRO A 41 -18.84 -11.72 21.67
CA PRO A 41 -19.61 -10.73 20.91
C PRO A 41 -19.04 -10.49 19.49
N PHE A 42 -17.97 -11.20 19.14
CA PHE A 42 -17.12 -10.92 17.98
C PHE A 42 -17.29 -11.91 16.82
N HIS A 43 -17.91 -13.06 17.09
CA HIS A 43 -18.21 -14.11 16.13
C HIS A 43 -19.38 -14.93 16.67
N ASP A 44 -20.11 -15.59 15.76
CA ASP A 44 -21.30 -16.36 16.15
C ASP A 44 -20.90 -17.73 16.74
N GLU A 45 -21.24 -17.97 18.00
CA GLU A 45 -21.01 -19.23 18.69
C GLU A 45 -22.08 -19.51 19.76
N LYS A 46 -22.34 -20.81 20.01
CA LYS A 46 -23.34 -21.24 21.00
C LYS A 46 -22.75 -21.61 22.37
N THR A 47 -21.44 -21.82 22.43
CA THR A 47 -20.73 -22.23 23.65
C THR A 47 -19.90 -21.07 24.20
N PRO A 48 -19.97 -20.74 25.49
CA PRO A 48 -19.17 -19.66 26.07
C PRO A 48 -17.66 -19.92 25.94
N SER A 49 -16.99 -19.21 25.03
CA SER A 49 -15.53 -19.29 24.87
C SER A 49 -14.81 -17.98 25.19
N PHE A 50 -15.57 -16.93 25.49
CA PHE A 50 -15.06 -15.60 25.77
C PHE A 50 -14.70 -15.46 27.24
N SER A 51 -13.41 -15.34 27.56
CA SER A 51 -12.89 -15.22 28.91
C SER A 51 -12.44 -13.80 29.20
N VAL A 52 -12.81 -13.27 30.37
CA VAL A 52 -12.35 -11.99 30.92
C VAL A 52 -11.63 -12.25 32.22
N SER A 53 -10.41 -11.75 32.34
CA SER A 53 -9.60 -11.83 33.55
C SER A 53 -9.61 -10.47 34.23
N GLU A 54 -10.29 -10.39 35.38
CA GLU A 54 -10.36 -9.18 36.20
C GLU A 54 -8.97 -8.82 36.75
N GLU A 55 -8.22 -9.80 37.26
CA GLU A 55 -6.88 -9.59 37.81
C GLU A 55 -5.89 -9.04 36.76
N LYS A 56 -5.96 -9.57 35.54
CA LYS A 56 -5.04 -9.21 34.45
C LYS A 56 -5.54 -8.04 33.60
N GLN A 57 -6.77 -7.58 33.80
CA GLN A 57 -7.43 -6.53 33.03
C GLN A 57 -7.41 -6.78 31.50
N ILE A 58 -7.63 -8.04 31.09
CA ILE A 58 -7.64 -8.49 29.68
C ILE A 58 -8.82 -9.41 29.37
N PHE A 59 -9.20 -9.45 28.09
CA PHE A 59 -10.10 -10.45 27.54
C PHE A 59 -9.38 -11.36 26.55
N HIS A 60 -9.89 -12.57 26.39
CA HIS A 60 -9.44 -13.51 25.37
C HIS A 60 -10.58 -14.47 25.00
N CYS A 61 -10.84 -14.63 23.70
CA CYS A 61 -11.74 -15.64 23.19
C CYS A 61 -10.96 -16.89 22.75
N PHE A 62 -11.27 -18.03 23.34
CA PHE A 62 -10.61 -19.30 23.03
C PHE A 62 -11.04 -19.91 21.69
N SER A 63 -12.17 -19.49 21.11
CA SER A 63 -12.63 -19.96 19.81
C SER A 63 -12.06 -19.15 18.63
N CYS A 64 -12.11 -17.82 18.69
CA CYS A 64 -11.68 -16.95 17.58
C CYS A 64 -10.31 -16.30 17.77
N GLY A 65 -9.65 -16.51 18.92
CA GLY A 65 -8.31 -16.00 19.21
C GLY A 65 -8.21 -14.49 19.47
N ARG A 66 -9.33 -13.76 19.43
CA ARG A 66 -9.32 -12.32 19.74
C ARG A 66 -9.03 -12.10 21.22
N GLY A 67 -8.14 -11.15 21.51
CA GLY A 67 -7.76 -10.80 22.87
C GLY A 67 -7.11 -9.42 22.95
N GLY A 68 -7.24 -8.79 24.12
CA GLY A 68 -6.81 -7.42 24.31
C GLY A 68 -7.17 -6.84 25.66
N ASN A 69 -6.88 -5.55 25.81
CA ASN A 69 -7.34 -4.75 26.95
C ASN A 69 -8.72 -4.13 26.66
N VAL A 70 -9.22 -3.35 27.61
CA VAL A 70 -10.55 -2.73 27.56
C VAL A 70 -10.72 -1.76 26.37
N PHE A 71 -9.67 -1.02 25.97
CA PHE A 71 -9.73 -0.15 24.78
C PHE A 71 -9.87 -0.97 23.50
N LYS A 72 -9.05 -2.01 23.35
CA LYS A 72 -9.10 -2.90 22.18
C LYS A 72 -10.45 -3.61 22.06
N PHE A 73 -11.05 -3.98 23.19
CA PHE A 73 -12.41 -4.54 23.21
C PHE A 73 -13.43 -3.59 22.58
N LEU A 74 -13.48 -2.33 23.01
CA LEU A 74 -14.43 -1.34 22.46
C LEU A 74 -14.13 -0.96 21.02
N MET A 75 -12.85 -0.80 20.66
CA MET A 75 -12.45 -0.52 19.28
C MET A 75 -12.95 -1.61 18.32
N GLU A 76 -12.74 -2.89 18.67
CA GLU A 76 -13.17 -3.99 17.82
C GLU A 76 -14.69 -4.19 17.84
N LEU A 77 -15.35 -3.92 18.97
CA LEU A 77 -16.79 -4.13 19.11
C LEU A 77 -17.60 -3.06 18.39
N GLU A 78 -17.23 -1.80 18.57
CA GLU A 78 -17.98 -0.65 18.06
C GLU A 78 -17.37 -0.04 16.79
N GLN A 79 -16.23 -0.57 16.33
CA GLN A 79 -15.52 -0.09 15.15
C GLN A 79 -15.13 1.40 15.26
N ILE A 80 -14.75 1.81 16.47
CA ILE A 80 -14.31 3.17 16.79
C ILE A 80 -12.79 3.28 16.89
N SER A 81 -12.26 4.48 16.66
CA SER A 81 -10.82 4.76 16.77
C SER A 81 -10.32 4.70 18.22
N PHE A 82 -9.00 4.58 18.41
CA PHE A 82 -8.41 4.52 19.75
C PHE A 82 -8.73 5.75 20.62
N PRO A 83 -8.64 7.01 20.14
CA PRO A 83 -9.07 8.17 20.93
C PRO A 83 -10.54 8.14 21.33
N GLU A 84 -11.43 7.66 20.45
CA GLU A 84 -12.86 7.52 20.76
C GLU A 84 -13.09 6.45 21.82
N ALA A 85 -12.38 5.33 21.76
CA ALA A 85 -12.41 4.31 22.79
C ALA A 85 -11.89 4.84 24.14
N VAL A 86 -10.81 5.63 24.15
CA VAL A 86 -10.28 6.26 25.38
C VAL A 86 -11.30 7.22 25.98
N THR A 87 -11.96 8.04 25.17
CA THR A 87 -13.01 8.96 25.65
C THR A 87 -14.23 8.23 26.18
N LYS A 88 -14.70 7.19 25.48
CA LYS A 88 -15.84 6.40 25.92
C LYS A 88 -15.61 5.71 27.25
N ILE A 89 -14.39 5.22 27.49
CA ILE A 89 -14.01 4.63 28.77
C ILE A 89 -13.88 5.69 29.86
N ALA A 90 -13.25 6.82 29.56
CA ALA A 90 -13.15 7.92 30.52
C ALA A 90 -14.53 8.40 30.97
N ASP A 91 -15.48 8.55 30.04
CA ASP A 91 -16.86 8.91 30.37
C ASP A 91 -17.56 7.80 31.18
N PHE A 92 -17.30 6.53 30.89
CA PHE A 92 -17.84 5.39 31.64
C PHE A 92 -17.39 5.38 33.11
N VAL A 93 -16.13 5.72 33.39
CA VAL A 93 -15.59 5.78 34.76
C VAL A 93 -15.70 7.17 35.40
N GLY A 94 -16.27 8.15 34.70
CA GLY A 94 -16.39 9.53 35.18
C GLY A 94 -15.07 10.31 35.25
N PHE A 95 -14.05 9.89 34.49
CA PHE A 95 -12.76 10.57 34.39
C PHE A 95 -12.84 11.78 33.45
N SER A 96 -12.47 12.96 33.96
CA SER A 96 -12.50 14.20 33.19
C SER A 96 -11.28 14.33 32.26
N LEU A 97 -11.37 13.79 31.05
CA LEU A 97 -10.43 14.09 29.96
C LEU A 97 -10.50 15.56 29.54
N ALA A 98 -9.35 16.21 29.37
CA ALA A 98 -9.26 17.55 28.81
C ALA A 98 -9.83 17.58 27.38
N GLU A 99 -10.52 18.65 27.01
CA GLU A 99 -11.18 18.80 25.71
C GLU A 99 -10.23 18.67 24.51
N THR A 100 -8.95 18.99 24.67
CA THR A 100 -7.92 18.82 23.64
C THR A 100 -7.65 17.35 23.29
N TYR A 101 -7.95 16.42 24.21
CA TYR A 101 -7.72 14.97 24.08
C TYR A 101 -8.97 14.18 23.75
N ARG A 102 -10.15 14.74 24.02
CA ARG A 102 -11.38 14.20 23.49
C ARG A 102 -11.26 14.30 21.96
N PRO A 103 -11.47 13.22 21.20
CA PRO A 103 -11.83 13.40 19.80
C PRO A 103 -13.02 14.35 19.84
N THR A 104 -13.01 15.37 18.98
CA THR A 104 -14.09 16.34 18.89
C THR A 104 -15.39 15.60 18.57
N GLN A 105 -16.03 15.01 19.57
CA GLN A 105 -17.40 14.59 19.57
C GLN A 105 -18.15 15.91 19.70
N ASN A 106 -18.60 16.38 18.54
CA ASN A 106 -19.02 17.74 18.25
C ASN A 106 -17.90 18.69 17.78
N VAL A 107 -17.39 18.49 16.56
CA VAL A 107 -17.81 19.52 15.60
C VAL A 107 -19.31 19.31 15.57
N GLN A 108 -20.06 20.14 16.28
CA GLN A 108 -21.50 20.17 16.13
C GLN A 108 -21.67 20.23 14.62
N GLU A 109 -22.05 19.10 13.98
CA GLU A 109 -22.04 19.00 12.53
C GLU A 109 -22.77 20.25 12.10
N SER A 110 -22.09 21.09 11.32
CA SER A 110 -22.64 22.42 11.07
C SER A 110 -24.08 22.21 10.61
N SER A 111 -24.99 23.08 11.03
CA SER A 111 -26.40 22.95 10.62
C SER A 111 -26.50 22.68 9.11
N GLU A 112 -25.60 23.27 8.33
CA GLU A 112 -25.36 23.01 6.92
C GLU A 112 -24.98 21.55 6.58
N VAL A 113 -23.96 20.94 7.20
CA VAL A 113 -23.61 19.52 6.98
C VAL A 113 -24.78 18.60 7.25
N THR A 114 -25.49 18.83 8.37
CA THR A 114 -26.67 18.02 8.73
C THR A 114 -27.79 18.17 7.69
N GLN A 115 -28.06 19.39 7.25
CA GLN A 115 -29.03 19.68 6.19
C GLN A 115 -28.66 19.01 4.87
N PHE A 116 -27.38 19.04 4.48
CA PHE A 116 -26.92 18.38 3.26
C PHE A 116 -27.08 16.87 3.34
N LYS A 117 -26.68 16.23 4.45
CA LYS A 117 -26.90 14.79 4.63
C LYS A 117 -28.38 14.42 4.54
N GLN A 118 -29.26 15.22 5.14
CA GLN A 118 -30.70 15.01 5.04
C GLN A 118 -31.20 15.17 3.60
N LEU A 119 -30.72 16.18 2.88
CA LEU A 119 -31.05 16.42 1.48
C LEU A 119 -30.65 15.23 0.60
N TYR A 120 -29.42 14.74 0.73
CA TYR A 120 -28.91 13.60 -0.03
C TYR A 120 -29.63 12.30 0.30
N ARG A 121 -29.98 12.07 1.57
CA ARG A 121 -30.83 10.94 1.98
C ARG A 121 -32.19 10.99 1.30
N GLN A 122 -32.87 12.12 1.35
CA GLN A 122 -34.18 12.29 0.72
C GLN A 122 -34.12 12.19 -0.80
N ALA A 123 -33.04 12.67 -1.42
CA ALA A 123 -32.81 12.50 -2.86
C ALA A 123 -32.65 11.01 -3.20
N ASN A 124 -31.88 10.26 -2.40
CA ASN A 124 -31.69 8.82 -2.61
C ASN A 124 -33.01 8.05 -2.44
N GLU A 125 -33.82 8.38 -1.42
CA GLU A 125 -35.16 7.80 -1.21
C GLU A 125 -36.06 8.06 -2.43
N LEU A 126 -36.06 9.28 -2.96
CA LEU A 126 -36.80 9.65 -4.16
C LEU A 126 -36.35 8.82 -5.37
N PHE A 127 -35.04 8.77 -5.64
CA PHE A 127 -34.51 8.05 -6.80
C PHE A 127 -34.77 6.54 -6.72
N THR A 128 -34.62 5.95 -5.53
CA THR A 128 -34.89 4.52 -5.31
C THR A 128 -36.38 4.22 -5.50
N HIS A 129 -37.26 5.08 -4.97
CA HIS A 129 -38.71 4.95 -5.14
C HIS A 129 -39.11 5.05 -6.62
N ILE A 130 -38.56 6.02 -7.35
CA ILE A 130 -38.82 6.17 -8.79
C ILE A 130 -38.43 4.90 -9.53
N LEU A 131 -37.21 4.39 -9.30
CA LEU A 131 -36.71 3.19 -9.97
C LEU A 131 -37.59 1.97 -9.70
N MET A 132 -37.94 1.74 -8.43
CA MET A 132 -38.56 0.48 -7.99
C MET A 132 -40.09 0.49 -7.99
N SER A 133 -40.73 1.67 -8.03
CA SER A 133 -42.17 1.80 -7.74
C SER A 133 -42.95 2.62 -8.76
N THR A 134 -42.35 3.04 -9.88
CA THR A 134 -43.04 3.88 -10.88
C THR A 134 -42.86 3.35 -12.30
N GLU A 135 -43.86 3.58 -13.16
CA GLU A 135 -43.76 3.24 -14.59
C GLU A 135 -42.61 3.98 -15.28
N ALA A 136 -42.30 5.20 -14.84
CA ALA A 136 -41.19 5.99 -15.36
C ALA A 136 -39.82 5.35 -15.06
N GLY A 137 -39.72 4.54 -13.99
CA GLY A 137 -38.50 3.81 -13.62
C GLY A 137 -38.24 2.55 -14.44
N GLN A 138 -39.27 1.97 -15.07
CA GLN A 138 -39.18 0.67 -15.73
C GLN A 138 -38.05 0.57 -16.78
N PRO A 139 -37.85 1.55 -17.69
CA PRO A 139 -36.76 1.47 -18.66
C PRO A 139 -35.37 1.43 -18.03
N ALA A 140 -35.20 2.09 -16.88
CA ALA A 140 -33.94 2.09 -16.15
C ALA A 140 -33.74 0.76 -15.40
N LEU A 141 -34.81 0.19 -14.86
CA LEU A 141 -34.79 -1.10 -14.18
C LEU A 141 -34.47 -2.23 -15.17
N ASP A 142 -35.14 -2.27 -16.32
CA ASP A 142 -34.88 -3.23 -17.40
C ASP A 142 -33.41 -3.17 -17.83
N TYR A 143 -32.89 -1.96 -18.01
CA TYR A 143 -31.50 -1.73 -18.35
C TYR A 143 -30.52 -2.25 -17.28
N LEU A 144 -30.83 -2.09 -15.99
CA LEU A 144 -30.01 -2.62 -14.89
C LEU A 144 -30.05 -4.15 -14.85
N HIS A 145 -31.22 -4.75 -15.08
CA HIS A 145 -31.40 -6.20 -15.15
C HIS A 145 -30.66 -6.81 -16.35
N GLU A 146 -30.72 -6.18 -17.53
CA GLU A 146 -29.94 -6.57 -18.72
C GLU A 146 -28.43 -6.54 -18.46
N ARG A 147 -27.98 -5.66 -17.55
CA ARG A 147 -26.59 -5.57 -17.10
C ARG A 147 -26.21 -6.61 -16.06
N GLY A 148 -27.17 -7.42 -15.58
CA GLY A 148 -26.96 -8.44 -14.55
C GLY A 148 -27.07 -7.94 -13.12
N LEU A 149 -27.57 -6.71 -12.88
CA LEU A 149 -27.81 -6.22 -11.53
C LEU A 149 -29.15 -6.75 -11.04
N THR A 150 -29.12 -7.63 -10.04
CA THR A 150 -30.32 -8.16 -9.39
C THR A 150 -30.98 -7.11 -8.48
N ASP A 151 -32.25 -7.30 -8.15
CA ASP A 151 -32.96 -6.44 -7.19
C ASP A 151 -32.23 -6.34 -5.84
N GLN A 152 -31.60 -7.43 -5.40
CA GLN A 152 -30.79 -7.44 -4.18
C GLN A 152 -29.56 -6.53 -4.30
N LEU A 153 -28.88 -6.50 -5.46
CA LEU A 153 -27.76 -5.59 -5.69
C LEU A 153 -28.24 -4.14 -5.79
N ILE A 154 -29.36 -3.91 -6.49
CA ILE A 154 -30.01 -2.60 -6.59
C ILE A 154 -30.31 -2.05 -5.18
N GLU A 155 -30.87 -2.89 -4.30
CA GLU A 155 -31.14 -2.53 -2.90
C GLU A 155 -29.85 -2.29 -2.10
N THR A 156 -28.89 -3.22 -2.17
CA THR A 156 -27.60 -3.16 -1.43
C THR A 156 -26.81 -1.89 -1.75
N PHE A 157 -26.75 -1.52 -3.03
CA PHE A 157 -26.10 -0.30 -3.48
C PHE A 157 -27.04 0.90 -3.51
N SER A 158 -28.29 0.73 -3.11
CA SER A 158 -29.34 1.76 -3.09
C SER A 158 -29.43 2.54 -4.41
N ILE A 159 -29.36 1.82 -5.53
CA ILE A 159 -29.40 2.39 -6.86
C ILE A 159 -30.79 2.97 -7.11
N GLY A 160 -30.83 4.13 -7.76
CA GLY A 160 -32.09 4.80 -8.10
C GLY A 160 -32.11 5.30 -9.55
N TYR A 161 -33.16 6.04 -9.88
CA TYR A 161 -33.32 6.66 -11.20
C TYR A 161 -33.93 8.05 -11.07
N LEU A 162 -33.40 9.00 -11.85
CA LEU A 162 -34.03 10.30 -12.08
C LEU A 162 -34.44 10.37 -13.56
N PRO A 163 -35.75 10.35 -13.89
CA PRO A 163 -36.22 10.40 -15.26
C PRO A 163 -35.83 11.71 -15.94
N ASP A 164 -35.88 11.69 -17.27
CA ASP A 164 -35.70 12.91 -18.07
C ASP A 164 -36.98 13.76 -18.07
N GLN A 165 -37.39 14.17 -16.87
CA GLN A 165 -38.52 15.04 -16.62
C GLN A 165 -37.99 16.35 -16.05
N THR A 166 -38.41 17.46 -16.66
CA THR A 166 -37.93 18.78 -16.28
C THR A 166 -38.20 19.06 -14.79
N ASP A 167 -37.11 19.32 -14.06
CA ASP A 167 -37.11 19.87 -12.70
C ASP A 167 -37.96 19.06 -11.70
N LEU A 168 -38.00 17.73 -11.84
CA LEU A 168 -38.75 16.83 -10.96
C LEU A 168 -38.19 16.90 -9.52
N MET A 169 -36.88 16.75 -9.37
CA MET A 169 -36.25 16.78 -8.05
C MET A 169 -36.33 18.17 -7.44
N LEU A 170 -36.17 19.22 -8.26
CA LEU A 170 -36.35 20.61 -7.81
C LEU A 170 -37.76 20.84 -7.26
N SER A 171 -38.79 20.41 -7.99
CA SER A 171 -40.19 20.53 -7.58
C SER A 171 -40.45 19.78 -6.27
N PHE A 172 -39.88 18.57 -6.12
CA PHE A 172 -39.98 17.78 -4.89
C PHE A 172 -39.40 18.52 -3.67
N PHE A 173 -38.22 19.13 -3.80
CA PHE A 173 -37.59 19.84 -2.68
C PHE A 173 -38.19 21.24 -2.42
N GLN A 174 -38.74 21.90 -3.45
CA GLN A 174 -39.52 23.12 -3.27
C GLN A 174 -40.78 22.87 -2.44
N ASN A 175 -41.48 21.76 -2.69
CA ASN A 175 -42.65 21.35 -1.89
C ASN A 175 -42.29 21.00 -0.43
N LYS A 176 -41.03 20.68 -0.16
CA LYS A 176 -40.48 20.46 1.19
C LYS A 176 -39.91 21.73 1.83
N GLU A 177 -40.09 22.87 1.18
CA GLU A 177 -39.64 24.19 1.67
C GLU A 177 -38.13 24.25 1.96
N VAL A 178 -37.32 23.49 1.21
CA VAL A 178 -35.85 23.53 1.37
C VAL A 178 -35.33 24.89 0.88
N PRO A 179 -34.48 25.59 1.65
CA PRO A 179 -33.97 26.90 1.26
C PRO A 179 -33.21 26.89 -0.07
N TYR A 180 -33.41 27.93 -0.88
CA TYR A 180 -32.74 28.12 -2.17
C TYR A 180 -31.22 27.94 -2.11
N GLN A 181 -30.56 28.54 -1.10
CA GLN A 181 -29.11 28.48 -0.97
C GLN A 181 -28.62 27.04 -0.71
N THR A 182 -29.35 26.27 0.11
CA THR A 182 -29.05 24.86 0.37
C THR A 182 -29.13 24.05 -0.93
N LEU A 183 -30.18 24.24 -1.74
CA LEU A 183 -30.31 23.55 -3.03
C LEU A 183 -29.18 23.95 -3.99
N ARG A 184 -28.93 25.26 -4.13
CA ARG A 184 -27.87 25.80 -4.99
C ARG A 184 -26.48 25.25 -4.66
N GLN A 185 -26.13 25.15 -3.38
CA GLN A 185 -24.81 24.68 -2.92
C GLN A 185 -24.70 23.15 -2.84
N SER A 186 -25.81 22.42 -2.92
CA SER A 186 -25.84 20.96 -2.75
C SER A 186 -25.07 20.17 -3.81
N GLY A 187 -24.86 20.75 -4.99
CA GLY A 187 -24.34 20.01 -6.15
C GLY A 187 -25.36 19.06 -6.81
N LEU A 188 -26.59 18.98 -6.32
CA LEU A 188 -27.70 18.26 -6.95
C LEU A 188 -28.37 19.09 -8.06
N PHE A 189 -28.16 20.41 -8.06
CA PHE A 189 -28.75 21.34 -9.01
C PHE A 189 -27.67 22.13 -9.75
N ILE A 190 -28.03 22.64 -10.92
CA ILE A 190 -27.25 23.62 -11.68
C ILE A 190 -28.00 24.95 -11.71
N GLU A 191 -27.28 26.06 -11.55
CA GLU A 191 -27.85 27.42 -11.61
C GLU A 191 -27.57 28.02 -12.99
N THR A 192 -28.62 28.54 -13.63
CA THR A 192 -28.51 29.29 -14.88
C THR A 192 -28.06 30.73 -14.63
N GLN A 193 -27.65 31.43 -15.69
CA GLN A 193 -27.28 32.85 -15.59
C GLN A 193 -28.40 33.75 -15.04
N THR A 194 -29.66 33.34 -15.16
CA THR A 194 -30.82 34.06 -14.65
C THR A 194 -31.16 33.72 -13.19
N GLY A 195 -30.36 32.86 -12.53
CA GLY A 195 -30.59 32.40 -11.15
C GLY A 195 -31.66 31.30 -11.03
N LYS A 196 -32.10 30.70 -12.14
CA LYS A 196 -33.01 29.55 -12.11
C LYS A 196 -32.22 28.26 -11.89
N LEU A 197 -32.66 27.44 -10.93
CA LEU A 197 -32.13 26.10 -10.69
C LEU A 197 -32.74 25.07 -11.64
N HIS A 198 -31.95 24.07 -12.02
CA HIS A 198 -32.37 22.88 -12.75
C HIS A 198 -31.75 21.62 -12.18
N ASP A 199 -32.40 20.48 -12.38
CA ASP A 199 -31.89 19.17 -11.98
C ASP A 199 -30.57 18.86 -12.71
N ARG A 200 -29.51 18.55 -11.96
CA ARG A 200 -28.19 18.22 -12.54
C ARG A 200 -28.17 16.86 -13.25
N PHE A 201 -28.94 15.89 -12.73
CA PHE A 201 -28.81 14.48 -13.10
C PHE A 201 -29.99 13.95 -13.93
N SER A 202 -30.69 14.83 -14.67
CA SER A 202 -31.85 14.45 -15.50
C SER A 202 -31.55 13.27 -16.42
N GLY A 203 -32.45 12.28 -16.47
CA GLY A 203 -32.37 11.12 -17.36
C GLY A 203 -31.29 10.09 -17.01
N ARG A 204 -30.90 9.96 -15.73
CA ARG A 204 -29.77 9.12 -15.31
C ARG A 204 -30.14 8.09 -14.25
N VAL A 205 -29.53 6.91 -14.37
CA VAL A 205 -29.42 5.93 -13.29
C VAL A 205 -28.47 6.50 -12.23
N MET A 206 -28.92 6.50 -10.99
CA MET A 206 -28.26 7.15 -9.87
C MET A 206 -27.57 6.11 -9.00
N PHE A 207 -26.23 6.18 -8.95
CA PHE A 207 -25.39 5.38 -8.07
C PHE A 207 -24.98 6.26 -6.89
N PRO A 208 -25.48 6.00 -5.66
CA PRO A 208 -25.09 6.77 -4.50
C PRO A 208 -23.65 6.49 -4.10
N ILE A 209 -22.99 7.53 -3.60
CA ILE A 209 -21.63 7.49 -3.07
C ILE A 209 -21.74 7.69 -1.57
N ARG A 210 -21.29 6.69 -0.81
CA ARG A 210 -21.42 6.66 0.65
C ARG A 210 -20.11 7.02 1.34
N ASN A 211 -20.22 7.68 2.49
CA ASN A 211 -19.08 7.85 3.40
C ASN A 211 -18.78 6.53 4.13
N ALA A 212 -17.72 6.49 4.96
CA ALA A 212 -17.34 5.28 5.69
C ALA A 212 -18.41 4.76 6.68
N GLN A 213 -19.39 5.60 7.03
CA GLN A 213 -20.53 5.28 7.89
C GLN A 213 -21.76 4.77 7.09
N GLY A 214 -21.70 4.75 5.76
CA GLY A 214 -22.80 4.33 4.89
C GLY A 214 -23.81 5.45 4.57
N GLU A 215 -23.54 6.70 4.93
CA GLU A 215 -24.41 7.82 4.60
C GLU A 215 -24.15 8.29 3.16
N VAL A 216 -25.22 8.53 2.39
CA VAL A 216 -25.11 9.05 1.02
C VAL A 216 -24.63 10.51 1.06
N ILE A 217 -23.51 10.79 0.42
CA ILE A 217 -22.87 12.11 0.40
C ILE A 217 -22.68 12.69 -1.01
N ALA A 218 -22.78 11.85 -2.04
CA ALA A 218 -22.68 12.24 -3.44
C ALA A 218 -23.39 11.22 -4.35
N PHE A 219 -23.48 11.52 -5.64
CA PHE A 219 -24.00 10.60 -6.64
C PHE A 219 -23.07 10.54 -7.87
N SER A 220 -23.10 9.39 -8.53
CA SER A 220 -22.69 9.25 -9.94
C SER A 220 -23.92 8.88 -10.77
N GLY A 221 -24.24 9.72 -11.76
CA GLY A 221 -25.36 9.56 -12.65
C GLY A 221 -24.92 9.03 -14.02
N ARG A 222 -25.49 7.91 -14.46
CA ARG A 222 -25.23 7.31 -15.77
C ARG A 222 -26.41 7.50 -16.72
N VAL A 223 -26.18 8.01 -17.92
CA VAL A 223 -27.23 8.07 -18.96
C VAL A 223 -27.60 6.66 -19.44
N LEU A 224 -28.89 6.43 -19.71
CA LEU A 224 -29.38 5.20 -20.34
C LEU A 224 -28.94 5.11 -21.80
N VAL A 225 -29.07 6.21 -22.53
CA VAL A 225 -28.74 6.32 -23.96
C VAL A 225 -27.64 7.36 -24.14
N LYS A 226 -26.59 7.00 -24.88
CA LYS A 226 -25.47 7.91 -25.17
C LYS A 226 -25.96 9.07 -26.04
N GLN A 227 -25.82 10.29 -25.55
CA GLN A 227 -26.05 11.51 -26.31
C GLN A 227 -24.70 12.15 -26.71
N PRO A 228 -24.57 12.76 -27.91
CA PRO A 228 -23.30 13.33 -28.37
C PRO A 228 -22.73 14.40 -27.43
N ASP A 229 -23.61 15.21 -26.84
CA ASP A 229 -23.25 16.42 -26.09
C ASP A 229 -23.29 16.21 -24.56
N GLN A 230 -23.44 14.98 -24.08
CA GLN A 230 -23.49 14.69 -22.64
C GLN A 230 -22.50 13.60 -22.23
N PRO A 231 -21.84 13.73 -21.06
CA PRO A 231 -20.94 12.71 -20.56
C PRO A 231 -21.72 11.46 -20.14
N LYS A 232 -21.14 10.28 -20.44
CA LYS A 232 -21.69 8.96 -20.09
C LYS A 232 -21.95 8.84 -18.58
N TYR A 233 -21.01 9.33 -17.78
CA TYR A 233 -21.10 9.41 -16.33
C TYR A 233 -20.96 10.86 -15.88
N LEU A 234 -21.76 11.27 -14.90
CA LEU A 234 -21.72 12.59 -14.29
C LEU A 234 -21.62 12.43 -12.78
N ASN A 235 -20.57 12.95 -12.17
CA ASN A 235 -20.40 12.92 -10.72
C ASN A 235 -20.92 14.22 -10.08
N SER A 236 -21.32 14.13 -8.81
CA SER A 236 -21.47 15.30 -7.95
C SER A 236 -20.17 16.13 -7.95
N PRO A 237 -20.27 17.47 -7.91
CA PRO A 237 -19.12 18.33 -7.64
C PRO A 237 -18.69 18.18 -6.17
N GLU A 238 -17.53 18.74 -5.82
CA GLU A 238 -17.10 18.87 -4.42
C GLU A 238 -18.13 19.67 -3.59
N THR A 239 -18.40 19.23 -2.36
CA THR A 239 -19.32 19.89 -1.44
C THR A 239 -18.77 19.86 -0.01
N VAL A 240 -19.48 20.47 0.94
CA VAL A 240 -19.13 20.40 2.37
C VAL A 240 -19.17 18.98 2.94
N ILE A 241 -19.91 18.04 2.31
CA ILE A 241 -20.00 16.63 2.74
C ILE A 241 -19.30 15.64 1.80
N PHE A 242 -18.87 16.09 0.61
CA PHE A 242 -18.23 15.23 -0.38
C PHE A 242 -16.90 15.81 -0.86
N ASN A 243 -15.84 15.06 -0.58
CA ASN A 243 -14.52 15.31 -1.12
C ASN A 243 -14.00 14.07 -1.84
N LYS A 244 -13.87 14.15 -3.16
CA LYS A 244 -13.50 13.00 -4.01
C LYS A 244 -12.13 12.45 -3.64
N ARG A 245 -11.20 13.29 -3.18
CA ARG A 245 -9.85 12.87 -2.77
C ARG A 245 -9.82 12.03 -1.50
N LYS A 246 -10.92 11.94 -0.75
CA LYS A 246 -11.00 11.22 0.53
C LYS A 246 -12.02 10.08 0.53
N VAL A 247 -12.75 9.91 -0.56
CA VAL A 247 -13.85 8.94 -0.66
C VAL A 247 -13.48 7.85 -1.64
N LEU A 248 -13.73 6.60 -1.25
CA LEU A 248 -13.61 5.42 -2.10
C LEU A 248 -15.00 4.80 -2.20
N PHE A 249 -15.44 4.51 -3.43
CA PHE A 249 -16.71 3.82 -3.63
C PHE A 249 -16.67 2.45 -2.95
N ASN A 250 -17.80 2.05 -2.35
CA ASN A 250 -18.00 0.79 -1.62
C ASN A 250 -17.16 0.57 -0.36
N TYR A 251 -16.38 1.56 0.10
CA TYR A 251 -15.53 1.37 1.28
C TYR A 251 -16.35 1.05 2.55
N ASP A 252 -17.55 1.59 2.69
CA ASP A 252 -18.45 1.33 3.80
C ASP A 252 -18.84 -0.15 3.94
N LEU A 253 -19.11 -0.81 2.81
CA LEU A 253 -19.43 -2.25 2.77
C LEU A 253 -18.15 -3.10 2.80
N ALA A 254 -17.09 -2.64 2.14
CA ALA A 254 -15.85 -3.41 1.98
C ALA A 254 -14.96 -3.44 3.23
N LYS A 255 -15.00 -2.41 4.08
CA LYS A 255 -14.06 -2.23 5.22
C LYS A 255 -13.93 -3.47 6.12
N THR A 256 -15.04 -4.17 6.38
CA THR A 256 -15.04 -5.36 7.22
C THR A 256 -14.31 -6.53 6.55
N ALA A 257 -14.58 -6.77 5.27
CA ALA A 257 -13.90 -7.81 4.48
C ALA A 257 -12.41 -7.47 4.29
N ILE A 258 -12.10 -6.20 4.02
CA ILE A 258 -10.71 -5.71 3.91
C ILE A 258 -9.92 -5.99 5.20
N HIS A 259 -10.51 -5.69 6.36
CA HIS A 259 -9.85 -5.94 7.65
C HIS A 259 -9.64 -7.44 7.92
N GLN A 260 -10.64 -8.27 7.59
CA GLN A 260 -10.59 -9.73 7.83
C GLN A 260 -9.57 -10.42 6.92
N GLU A 261 -9.59 -10.10 5.62
CA GLU A 261 -8.72 -10.72 4.62
C GLU A 261 -7.35 -10.08 4.56
N ARG A 262 -7.19 -8.86 5.11
CA ARG A 262 -6.00 -8.00 4.98
C ARG A 262 -5.67 -7.65 3.54
N LYS A 263 -6.63 -7.78 2.63
CA LYS A 263 -6.52 -7.54 1.18
C LYS A 263 -7.63 -6.59 0.74
N VAL A 264 -7.29 -5.70 -0.19
CA VAL A 264 -8.26 -4.82 -0.86
C VAL A 264 -8.03 -4.85 -2.37
N TYR A 265 -9.11 -5.01 -3.13
CA TYR A 265 -9.09 -4.89 -4.59
C TYR A 265 -9.44 -3.48 -5.01
N LEU A 266 -8.57 -2.86 -5.81
CA LEU A 266 -8.79 -1.54 -6.39
C LEU A 266 -9.20 -1.68 -7.86
N PHE A 267 -10.43 -1.25 -8.15
CA PHE A 267 -11.01 -1.21 -9.48
C PHE A 267 -11.09 0.23 -10.02
N GLU A 268 -11.29 0.38 -11.32
CA GLU A 268 -11.38 1.69 -11.98
C GLU A 268 -12.76 2.35 -11.75
N GLY A 269 -13.83 1.58 -11.98
CA GLY A 269 -15.21 2.04 -11.90
C GLY A 269 -16.03 1.39 -10.80
N PHE A 270 -17.16 2.01 -10.46
CA PHE A 270 -18.11 1.44 -9.51
C PHE A 270 -18.85 0.21 -10.07
N MET A 271 -18.99 0.10 -11.40
CA MET A 271 -19.61 -1.08 -12.03
C MET A 271 -18.77 -2.32 -11.79
N ASP A 272 -17.44 -2.20 -11.89
CA ASP A 272 -16.49 -3.27 -11.63
C ASP A 272 -16.56 -3.74 -10.17
N VAL A 273 -16.71 -2.78 -9.25
CA VAL A 273 -16.91 -3.08 -7.82
C VAL A 273 -18.22 -3.83 -7.59
N ILE A 274 -19.31 -3.42 -8.25
CA ILE A 274 -20.60 -4.11 -8.14
C ILE A 274 -20.52 -5.52 -8.75
N ALA A 275 -19.84 -5.67 -9.89
CA ALA A 275 -19.60 -6.97 -10.51
C ALA A 275 -18.78 -7.88 -9.60
N ALA A 276 -17.69 -7.38 -9.01
CA ALA A 276 -16.87 -8.11 -8.05
C ALA A 276 -17.67 -8.49 -6.80
N TYR A 277 -18.46 -7.57 -6.25
CA TYR A 277 -19.35 -7.83 -5.12
C TYR A 277 -20.37 -8.93 -5.45
N SER A 278 -20.97 -8.89 -6.64
CA SER A 278 -21.91 -9.93 -7.10
C SER A 278 -21.25 -11.31 -7.24
N ALA A 279 -19.94 -11.34 -7.53
CA ALA A 279 -19.13 -12.55 -7.59
C ALA A 279 -18.62 -13.02 -6.21
N GLY A 280 -19.05 -12.39 -5.12
CA GLY A 280 -18.65 -12.73 -3.76
C GLY A 280 -17.28 -12.18 -3.35
N VAL A 281 -16.76 -11.18 -4.07
CA VAL A 281 -15.55 -10.43 -3.72
C VAL A 281 -15.98 -9.09 -3.12
N SER A 282 -16.17 -9.07 -1.80
CA SER A 282 -16.76 -7.94 -1.08
C SER A 282 -15.74 -6.88 -0.65
N ASN A 283 -14.44 -7.17 -0.73
CA ASN A 283 -13.33 -6.27 -0.41
C ASN A 283 -12.87 -5.40 -1.60
N GLY A 284 -13.75 -5.12 -2.56
CA GLY A 284 -13.50 -4.25 -3.71
C GLY A 284 -13.86 -2.78 -3.47
N VAL A 285 -13.02 -1.86 -3.95
CA VAL A 285 -13.24 -0.40 -3.91
C VAL A 285 -12.83 0.27 -5.23
N ALA A 286 -13.30 1.49 -5.48
CA ALA A 286 -12.90 2.28 -6.65
C ALA A 286 -12.68 3.78 -6.33
N SER A 287 -11.73 4.42 -7.04
CA SER A 287 -11.39 5.85 -6.92
C SER A 287 -12.27 6.78 -7.77
N MET A 288 -13.33 6.24 -8.38
CA MET A 288 -14.41 6.99 -9.05
C MET A 288 -13.95 7.84 -10.24
N GLY A 289 -13.06 7.32 -11.09
CA GLY A 289 -12.57 8.03 -12.28
C GLY A 289 -11.64 9.20 -11.95
N THR A 290 -10.83 9.06 -10.90
CA THR A 290 -9.68 9.91 -10.61
C THR A 290 -8.49 9.04 -10.24
N SER A 291 -7.29 9.56 -10.44
CA SER A 291 -6.09 8.93 -9.88
C SER A 291 -6.25 8.75 -8.37
N LEU A 292 -5.83 7.59 -7.87
CA LEU A 292 -5.83 7.30 -6.45
C LEU A 292 -4.98 8.33 -5.69
N THR A 293 -5.47 8.80 -4.55
CA THR A 293 -4.80 9.85 -3.75
C THR A 293 -4.06 9.26 -2.56
N THR A 294 -3.08 10.00 -2.03
CA THR A 294 -2.37 9.64 -0.79
C THR A 294 -3.33 9.55 0.41
N GLU A 295 -4.38 10.37 0.44
CA GLU A 295 -5.41 10.32 1.49
C GLU A 295 -6.24 9.03 1.41
N GLN A 296 -6.63 8.60 0.22
CA GLN A 296 -7.31 7.31 0.00
C GLN A 296 -6.39 6.13 0.37
N LEU A 297 -5.10 6.21 0.02
CA LEU A 297 -4.10 5.23 0.44
C LEU A 297 -3.95 5.15 1.95
N GLY A 298 -3.96 6.29 2.64
CA GLY A 298 -3.93 6.33 4.09
C GLY A 298 -5.15 5.65 4.73
N ILE A 299 -6.33 5.75 4.12
CA ILE A 299 -7.53 5.04 4.57
C ILE A 299 -7.37 3.53 4.39
N LEU A 300 -6.93 3.08 3.22
CA LEU A 300 -6.73 1.66 2.92
C LEU A 300 -5.64 1.04 3.78
N GLY A 301 -4.53 1.76 3.98
CA GLY A 301 -3.38 1.33 4.78
C GLY A 301 -3.64 1.11 6.26
N GLN A 302 -4.77 1.61 6.79
CA GLN A 302 -5.17 1.35 8.18
C GLN A 302 -5.73 -0.06 8.38
N GLN A 303 -6.30 -0.67 7.33
CA GLN A 303 -7.04 -1.93 7.42
C GLN A 303 -6.37 -3.06 6.64
N ALA A 304 -5.87 -2.76 5.44
CA ALA A 304 -5.23 -3.71 4.54
C ALA A 304 -3.72 -3.83 4.79
N ARG A 305 -3.15 -4.96 4.38
CA ARG A 305 -1.70 -5.15 4.21
C ARG A 305 -1.31 -5.22 2.73
N GLU A 306 -2.22 -5.71 1.90
CA GLU A 306 -2.03 -5.87 0.46
C GLU A 306 -3.11 -5.10 -0.32
N LEU A 307 -2.68 -4.36 -1.35
CA LEU A 307 -3.51 -3.67 -2.33
C LEU A 307 -3.34 -4.34 -3.69
N ILE A 308 -4.43 -4.86 -4.23
CA ILE A 308 -4.45 -5.58 -5.50
C ILE A 308 -5.14 -4.69 -6.55
N VAL A 309 -4.41 -4.25 -7.57
CA VAL A 309 -4.96 -3.42 -8.64
C VAL A 309 -5.53 -4.31 -9.75
N CYS A 310 -6.81 -4.09 -10.09
CA CYS A 310 -7.51 -4.79 -11.16
C CYS A 310 -8.31 -3.77 -11.99
N TYR A 311 -7.70 -3.26 -13.05
CA TYR A 311 -8.34 -2.36 -14.02
C TYR A 311 -8.70 -3.11 -15.30
N ASP A 312 -9.31 -2.41 -16.25
CA ASP A 312 -9.68 -2.94 -17.56
C ASP A 312 -8.49 -3.61 -18.24
N GLY A 313 -8.71 -4.79 -18.82
CA GLY A 313 -7.67 -5.56 -19.50
C GLY A 313 -7.29 -5.00 -20.89
N ASP A 314 -7.92 -3.91 -21.33
CA ASP A 314 -7.63 -3.28 -22.60
C ASP A 314 -6.36 -2.43 -22.56
N ARG A 315 -5.90 -1.93 -23.71
CA ARG A 315 -4.63 -1.19 -23.78
C ARG A 315 -4.66 0.10 -22.92
N PRO A 316 -5.71 0.95 -22.96
CA PRO A 316 -5.86 2.07 -22.03
C PRO A 316 -5.84 1.69 -20.55
N GLY A 317 -6.52 0.61 -20.16
CA GLY A 317 -6.61 0.11 -18.78
C GLY A 317 -5.26 -0.40 -18.28
N ILE A 318 -4.51 -1.13 -19.11
CA ILE A 318 -3.15 -1.58 -18.81
C ILE A 318 -2.20 -0.37 -18.60
N GLU A 319 -2.32 0.68 -19.43
CA GLU A 319 -1.53 1.92 -19.26
C GLU A 319 -1.92 2.70 -17.99
N ALA A 320 -3.21 2.71 -17.66
CA ALA A 320 -3.71 3.29 -16.40
C ALA A 320 -3.19 2.50 -15.19
N MET A 321 -3.16 1.17 -15.27
CA MET A 321 -2.65 0.27 -14.26
C MET A 321 -1.15 0.48 -14.03
N LYS A 322 -0.34 0.57 -15.09
CA LYS A 322 1.09 0.91 -14.99
C LYS A 322 1.31 2.23 -14.25
N ARG A 323 0.59 3.29 -14.65
CA ARG A 323 0.69 4.61 -13.98
C ARG A 323 0.28 4.54 -12.51
N ALA A 324 -0.77 3.77 -12.19
CA ALA A 324 -1.21 3.56 -10.82
C ALA A 324 -0.13 2.86 -10.00
N ILE A 325 0.44 1.76 -10.50
CA ILE A 325 1.51 0.99 -9.83
C ILE A 325 2.72 1.86 -9.53
N THR A 326 3.21 2.63 -10.50
CA THR A 326 4.36 3.53 -10.29
C THR A 326 4.09 4.56 -9.19
N MET A 327 2.88 5.14 -9.18
CA MET A 327 2.47 6.08 -8.12
C MET A 327 2.38 5.38 -6.76
N LEU A 328 1.79 4.18 -6.74
CA LEU A 328 1.60 3.38 -5.52
C LEU A 328 2.93 3.01 -4.88
N GLN A 329 3.89 2.48 -5.65
CA GLN A 329 5.21 2.08 -5.16
C GLN A 329 5.96 3.22 -4.46
N GLN A 330 5.72 4.47 -4.87
CA GLN A 330 6.37 5.65 -4.28
C GLN A 330 5.65 6.18 -3.04
N ASN A 331 4.36 5.86 -2.85
CA ASN A 331 3.48 6.55 -1.90
C ASN A 331 2.82 5.62 -0.88
N THR A 332 3.09 4.31 -0.91
CA THR A 332 2.47 3.35 0.02
C THR A 332 3.48 2.38 0.63
N LYS A 333 3.13 1.87 1.81
CA LYS A 333 3.81 0.74 2.46
C LYS A 333 3.03 -0.57 2.32
N LEU A 334 1.89 -0.54 1.62
CA LEU A 334 1.11 -1.73 1.31
C LEU A 334 1.89 -2.62 0.35
N GLU A 335 1.80 -3.92 0.57
CA GLU A 335 2.20 -4.90 -0.45
C GLU A 335 1.33 -4.67 -1.69
N LEU A 336 1.96 -4.59 -2.85
CA LEU A 336 1.27 -4.30 -4.10
C LEU A 336 1.24 -5.57 -4.93
N SER A 337 0.05 -5.86 -5.46
CA SER A 337 -0.19 -6.94 -6.39
C SER A 337 -1.06 -6.43 -7.54
N VAL A 338 -1.02 -7.14 -8.66
CA VAL A 338 -1.74 -6.78 -9.88
C VAL A 338 -2.50 -7.99 -10.38
N VAL A 339 -3.70 -7.78 -10.89
CA VAL A 339 -4.44 -8.80 -11.63
C VAL A 339 -4.82 -8.22 -12.98
N VAL A 340 -4.40 -8.90 -14.05
CA VAL A 340 -4.83 -8.58 -15.42
C VAL A 340 -5.84 -9.63 -15.85
N LEU A 341 -7.05 -9.19 -16.19
CA LEU A 341 -8.09 -10.10 -16.66
C LEU A 341 -7.76 -10.61 -18.08
N PRO A 342 -7.93 -11.93 -18.35
CA PRO A 342 -7.76 -12.49 -19.68
C PRO A 342 -8.65 -11.82 -20.75
N SER A 343 -8.24 -11.95 -22.01
CA SER A 343 -8.99 -11.48 -23.19
C SER A 343 -9.20 -9.96 -23.30
N GLY A 344 -8.59 -9.18 -22.39
CA GLY A 344 -8.73 -7.73 -22.37
C GLY A 344 -10.08 -7.22 -21.87
N ALA A 345 -10.84 -8.07 -21.19
CA ALA A 345 -12.16 -7.75 -20.67
C ALA A 345 -12.07 -6.82 -19.44
N ASP A 346 -13.11 -6.01 -19.23
CA ASP A 346 -13.35 -5.36 -17.94
C ASP A 346 -13.94 -6.36 -16.92
N PRO A 347 -13.91 -6.07 -15.61
CA PRO A 347 -14.46 -6.97 -14.60
C PRO A 347 -15.94 -7.34 -14.79
N ASP A 348 -16.77 -6.39 -15.24
CA ASP A 348 -18.20 -6.60 -15.51
C ASP A 348 -18.42 -7.58 -16.68
N GLU A 349 -17.71 -7.37 -17.79
CA GLU A 349 -17.70 -8.23 -18.97
C GLU A 349 -17.15 -9.63 -18.63
N TYR A 350 -16.07 -9.72 -17.86
CA TYR A 350 -15.49 -11.00 -17.47
C TYR A 350 -16.46 -11.83 -16.62
N VAL A 351 -17.13 -11.22 -15.63
CA VAL A 351 -18.14 -11.91 -14.81
C VAL A 351 -19.29 -12.39 -15.68
N ARG A 352 -19.77 -11.60 -16.64
CA ARG A 352 -20.84 -12.04 -17.57
C ARG A 352 -20.42 -13.19 -18.48
N GLN A 353 -19.18 -13.17 -18.97
CA GLN A 353 -18.71 -14.15 -19.94
C GLN A 353 -18.33 -15.48 -19.27
N TYR A 354 -17.66 -15.44 -18.12
CA TYR A 354 -17.04 -16.61 -17.50
C TYR A 354 -17.69 -17.02 -16.16
N GLY A 355 -18.54 -16.17 -15.59
CA GLY A 355 -19.25 -16.41 -14.34
C GLY A 355 -18.46 -16.01 -13.08
N ALA A 356 -19.21 -15.91 -11.97
CA ALA A 356 -18.71 -15.46 -10.66
C ALA A 356 -17.55 -16.31 -10.11
N GLU A 357 -17.69 -17.64 -10.14
CA GLU A 357 -16.69 -18.56 -9.59
C GLU A 357 -15.35 -18.46 -10.33
N GLN A 358 -15.40 -18.35 -11.66
CA GLN A 358 -14.20 -18.19 -12.47
C GLN A 358 -13.56 -16.82 -12.23
N PHE A 359 -14.34 -15.75 -12.15
CA PHE A 359 -13.84 -14.42 -11.82
C PHE A 359 -13.12 -14.39 -10.47
N LYS A 360 -13.75 -14.95 -9.43
CA LYS A 360 -13.18 -15.06 -8.10
C LYS A 360 -11.87 -15.86 -8.11
N THR A 361 -11.85 -17.00 -8.82
CA THR A 361 -10.65 -17.82 -9.00
C THR A 361 -9.53 -17.04 -9.70
N THR A 362 -9.86 -16.27 -10.74
CA THR A 362 -8.91 -15.43 -11.48
C THR A 362 -8.35 -14.31 -10.59
N LEU A 363 -9.17 -13.66 -9.76
CA LEU A 363 -8.69 -12.63 -8.82
C LEU A 363 -7.81 -13.21 -7.69
N GLN A 364 -8.06 -14.44 -7.27
CA GLN A 364 -7.30 -15.09 -6.19
C GLN A 364 -5.98 -15.68 -6.68
N ASN A 365 -5.96 -16.30 -7.86
CA ASN A 365 -4.79 -17.02 -8.38
C ASN A 365 -4.00 -16.21 -9.41
N GLY A 366 -4.59 -15.17 -9.98
CA GLY A 366 -3.97 -14.33 -11.01
C GLY A 366 -3.20 -13.15 -10.45
N ALA A 367 -3.08 -13.02 -9.12
CA ALA A 367 -2.32 -11.95 -8.49
C ALA A 367 -0.82 -12.15 -8.78
N GLU A 368 -0.21 -11.17 -9.43
CA GLU A 368 1.21 -11.11 -9.73
C GLU A 368 1.86 -9.88 -9.10
N THR A 369 3.18 -9.91 -8.98
CA THR A 369 3.93 -8.75 -8.49
C THR A 369 3.93 -7.62 -9.53
N PRO A 370 4.02 -6.35 -9.09
CA PRO A 370 4.19 -5.20 -9.97
C PRO A 370 5.32 -5.37 -10.99
N ILE A 371 6.42 -5.97 -10.55
CA ILE A 371 7.59 -6.21 -11.40
C ILE A 371 7.29 -7.25 -12.47
N ALA A 372 6.64 -8.37 -12.12
CA ALA A 372 6.24 -9.38 -13.10
C ALA A 372 5.29 -8.79 -14.15
N PHE A 373 4.33 -7.96 -13.72
CA PHE A 373 3.44 -7.22 -14.60
C PHE A 373 4.22 -6.27 -15.54
N GLU A 374 5.13 -5.45 -15.00
CA GLU A 374 5.91 -4.50 -15.79
C GLU A 374 6.81 -5.21 -16.82
N LEU A 375 7.46 -6.32 -16.46
CA LEU A 375 8.26 -7.10 -17.39
C LEU A 375 7.39 -7.68 -18.52
N ARG A 376 6.20 -8.18 -18.20
CA ARG A 376 5.25 -8.66 -19.23
C ARG A 376 4.77 -7.51 -20.11
N TYR A 377 4.50 -6.35 -19.53
CA TYR A 377 4.07 -5.14 -20.22
C TYR A 377 5.11 -4.67 -21.24
N LEU A 378 6.39 -4.62 -20.85
CA LEU A 378 7.49 -4.17 -21.72
C LEU A 378 7.67 -5.01 -22.99
N LYS A 379 7.24 -6.28 -22.99
CA LYS A 379 7.27 -7.14 -24.17
C LYS A 379 6.16 -6.85 -25.17
N GLN A 380 5.07 -6.22 -24.74
CA GLN A 380 3.89 -6.07 -25.58
C GLN A 380 4.21 -5.22 -26.82
N GLY A 381 4.01 -5.81 -28.00
CA GLY A 381 4.25 -5.13 -29.27
C GLY A 381 5.71 -5.12 -29.74
N LEU A 382 6.63 -5.78 -29.03
CA LEU A 382 8.02 -5.98 -29.46
C LEU A 382 8.18 -7.32 -30.20
N ASN A 383 9.04 -7.33 -31.22
CA ASN A 383 9.49 -8.57 -31.84
C ASN A 383 10.85 -8.98 -31.25
N LEU A 384 10.87 -9.87 -30.27
CA LEU A 384 12.10 -10.28 -29.59
C LEU A 384 13.08 -11.09 -30.47
N ASP A 385 12.68 -11.48 -31.70
CA ASP A 385 13.59 -12.01 -32.73
C ASP A 385 14.37 -10.90 -33.45
N ASN A 386 13.96 -9.64 -33.31
CA ASN A 386 14.67 -8.48 -33.82
C ASN A 386 15.68 -7.99 -32.77
N GLU A 387 16.95 -7.90 -33.16
CA GLU A 387 18.06 -7.49 -32.27
C GLU A 387 17.81 -6.15 -31.58
N LYS A 388 17.19 -5.18 -32.27
CA LYS A 388 16.90 -3.86 -31.70
C LYS A 388 15.82 -3.96 -30.62
N ASP A 389 14.69 -4.59 -30.93
CA ASP A 389 13.58 -4.74 -29.98
C ASP A 389 14.00 -5.60 -28.78
N GLN A 390 14.83 -6.62 -29.00
CA GLN A 390 15.43 -7.44 -27.95
C GLN A 390 16.31 -6.61 -27.00
N LEU A 391 17.21 -5.78 -27.55
CA LEU A 391 18.05 -4.89 -26.75
C LEU A 391 17.21 -3.84 -25.99
N ASP A 392 16.22 -3.25 -26.66
CA ASP A 392 15.30 -2.27 -26.06
C ASP A 392 14.49 -2.88 -24.91
N TYR A 393 14.03 -4.13 -25.04
CA TYR A 393 13.35 -4.88 -23.97
C TYR A 393 14.29 -5.10 -22.78
N VAL A 394 15.47 -5.69 -23.02
CA VAL A 394 16.41 -6.07 -21.96
C VAL A 394 16.87 -4.84 -21.17
N GLN A 395 17.17 -3.74 -21.84
CA GLN A 395 17.60 -2.50 -21.18
C GLN A 395 16.51 -1.93 -20.26
N GLN A 396 15.26 -1.93 -20.72
CA GLN A 396 14.13 -1.46 -19.92
C GLN A 396 13.82 -2.42 -18.76
N ALA A 397 13.84 -3.72 -19.02
CA ALA A 397 13.61 -4.77 -18.02
C ALA A 397 14.64 -4.71 -16.89
N LEU A 398 15.93 -4.58 -17.22
CA LEU A 398 16.99 -4.42 -16.20
C LEU A 398 16.83 -3.13 -15.40
N SER A 399 16.30 -2.07 -16.01
CA SER A 399 16.02 -0.80 -15.30
C SER A 399 14.90 -0.94 -14.28
N VAL A 400 13.90 -1.79 -14.55
CA VAL A 400 12.80 -2.14 -13.63
C VAL A 400 13.30 -3.03 -12.49
N VAL A 401 14.23 -3.95 -12.75
CA VAL A 401 14.81 -4.87 -11.74
C VAL A 401 15.89 -4.18 -10.88
N ALA A 402 16.58 -3.16 -11.39
CA ALA A 402 17.69 -2.48 -10.71
C ALA A 402 17.42 -1.95 -9.28
N PRO A 403 16.24 -1.39 -8.94
CA PRO A 403 15.94 -0.92 -7.59
C PRO A 403 15.48 -2.02 -6.61
N ILE A 404 15.43 -3.29 -7.02
CA ILE A 404 15.05 -4.40 -6.13
C ILE A 404 16.22 -4.76 -5.22
N ASP A 405 15.96 -4.93 -3.92
CA ASP A 405 16.98 -5.28 -2.93
C ASP A 405 17.11 -6.80 -2.72
N SER A 406 16.01 -7.54 -2.84
CA SER A 406 15.94 -8.98 -2.58
C SER A 406 16.71 -9.78 -3.64
N PRO A 407 17.81 -10.48 -3.29
CA PRO A 407 18.61 -11.25 -4.25
C PRO A 407 17.80 -12.38 -4.92
N LEU A 408 16.90 -13.00 -4.16
CA LEU A 408 16.02 -14.05 -4.66
C LEU A 408 15.05 -13.53 -5.72
N GLU A 409 14.43 -12.38 -5.47
CA GLU A 409 13.53 -11.74 -6.44
C GLU A 409 14.28 -11.35 -7.70
N ILE A 410 15.46 -10.74 -7.56
CA ILE A 410 16.34 -10.42 -8.71
C ILE A 410 16.59 -11.67 -9.54
N GLU A 411 17.00 -12.78 -8.92
CA GLU A 411 17.29 -14.00 -9.66
C GLU A 411 16.07 -14.56 -10.41
N ILE A 412 14.88 -14.55 -9.79
CA ILE A 412 13.63 -14.98 -10.43
C ILE A 412 13.36 -14.12 -11.67
N TYR A 413 13.44 -12.79 -11.55
CA TYR A 413 13.16 -11.88 -12.66
C TYR A 413 14.24 -11.95 -13.75
N LEU A 414 15.52 -12.14 -13.40
CA LEU A 414 16.59 -12.33 -14.38
C LEU A 414 16.43 -13.64 -15.16
N LYS A 415 16.00 -14.74 -14.53
CA LYS A 415 15.67 -15.99 -15.22
C LYS A 415 14.50 -15.82 -16.19
N GLN A 416 13.52 -15.00 -15.83
CA GLN A 416 12.42 -14.64 -16.74
C GLN A 416 12.97 -13.87 -17.96
N ILE A 417 13.76 -12.82 -17.73
CA ILE A 417 14.36 -12.02 -18.82
C ILE A 417 15.26 -12.88 -19.72
N GLU A 418 16.02 -13.82 -19.16
CA GLU A 418 16.82 -14.79 -19.93
C GLU A 418 15.94 -15.67 -20.83
N ALA A 419 14.83 -16.20 -20.30
CA ALA A 419 13.90 -17.02 -21.08
C ALA A 419 13.25 -16.24 -22.23
N ASP A 420 13.02 -14.93 -22.06
CA ASP A 420 12.40 -14.08 -23.07
C ASP A 420 13.37 -13.59 -24.15
N SER A 421 14.58 -13.22 -23.74
CA SER A 421 15.57 -12.57 -24.60
C SER A 421 16.64 -13.53 -25.15
N GLY A 422 16.79 -14.72 -24.55
CA GLY A 422 17.89 -15.64 -24.85
C GLY A 422 19.26 -15.19 -24.35
N ILE A 423 19.35 -14.04 -23.64
CA ILE A 423 20.60 -13.55 -23.06
C ILE A 423 20.88 -14.29 -21.75
N THR A 424 22.06 -14.90 -21.67
CA THR A 424 22.51 -15.67 -20.50
C THR A 424 22.40 -14.90 -19.19
N LEU A 425 22.01 -15.59 -18.12
CA LEU A 425 21.90 -15.04 -16.77
C LEU A 425 23.15 -14.26 -16.32
N ASP A 426 24.35 -14.77 -16.59
CA ASP A 426 25.61 -14.12 -16.20
C ASP A 426 25.80 -12.76 -16.88
N THR A 427 25.40 -12.65 -18.14
CA THR A 427 25.45 -11.38 -18.88
C THR A 427 24.45 -10.39 -18.32
N LEU A 428 23.24 -10.84 -18.00
CA LEU A 428 22.22 -10.02 -17.37
C LEU A 428 22.66 -9.53 -15.97
N LYS A 429 23.28 -10.39 -15.16
CA LYS A 429 23.84 -10.04 -13.84
C LYS A 429 24.90 -8.94 -13.95
N ARG A 430 25.85 -9.06 -14.88
CA ARG A 430 26.89 -8.03 -15.12
C ARG A 430 26.30 -6.70 -15.59
N GLN A 431 25.31 -6.75 -16.49
CA GLN A 431 24.63 -5.53 -16.95
C GLN A 431 23.83 -4.86 -15.83
N LEU A 432 23.11 -5.65 -15.02
CA LEU A 432 22.38 -5.16 -13.86
C LEU A 432 23.31 -4.44 -12.87
N GLN A 433 24.46 -5.05 -12.57
CA GLN A 433 25.48 -4.43 -11.71
C GLN A 433 25.96 -3.09 -12.30
N THR A 434 26.28 -3.06 -13.60
CA THR A 434 26.70 -1.83 -14.29
C THR A 434 25.64 -0.73 -14.19
N LEU A 435 24.36 -1.08 -14.35
CA LEU A 435 23.24 -0.15 -14.22
C LEU A 435 23.06 0.36 -12.78
N ARG A 436 23.22 -0.51 -11.78
CA ARG A 436 23.14 -0.12 -10.36
C ARG A 436 24.25 0.86 -9.99
N VAL A 437 25.48 0.62 -10.46
CA VAL A 437 26.61 1.55 -10.26
C VAL A 437 26.34 2.90 -10.92
N LYS A 438 25.89 2.92 -12.20
CA LYS A 438 25.53 4.17 -12.89
C LYS A 438 24.42 4.94 -12.17
N ARG A 439 23.43 4.23 -11.61
CA ARG A 439 22.32 4.85 -10.88
C ARG A 439 22.78 5.47 -9.55
N ALA A 440 23.72 4.82 -8.86
CA ALA A 440 24.32 5.34 -7.64
C ALA A 440 25.16 6.61 -7.91
N THR A 441 25.87 6.68 -9.04
CA THR A 441 26.71 7.84 -9.40
C THR A 441 25.97 9.00 -10.06
N GLN A 442 24.75 8.78 -10.58
CA GLN A 442 23.93 9.80 -11.24
C GLN A 442 22.83 10.43 -10.36
N GLN A 443 22.66 9.99 -9.11
CA GLN A 443 21.79 10.71 -8.18
C GLN A 443 22.39 12.09 -7.88
N PRO A 444 21.64 13.19 -8.06
CA PRO A 444 22.14 14.51 -7.71
C PRO A 444 22.45 14.53 -6.22
N LEU A 445 23.67 14.94 -5.86
CA LEU A 445 24.00 15.44 -4.53
C LEU A 445 22.87 16.40 -4.12
N ALA A 446 22.11 16.07 -3.08
CA ALA A 446 21.24 17.05 -2.46
C ALA A 446 22.14 18.26 -2.11
N PRO A 447 21.80 19.49 -2.54
CA PRO A 447 22.68 20.62 -2.30
C PRO A 447 22.87 20.75 -0.78
N ALA A 448 24.13 20.57 -0.36
CA ALA A 448 24.57 20.92 0.98
C ALA A 448 24.09 22.34 1.26
N SER A 449 23.36 22.50 2.35
CA SER A 449 22.80 23.78 2.79
C SER A 449 23.89 24.86 2.84
N SER A 450 23.98 25.67 1.79
CA SER A 450 24.86 26.83 1.73
C SER A 450 24.13 28.04 2.29
N GLN A 451 24.77 28.61 3.30
CA GLN A 451 24.45 29.85 3.99
C GLN A 451 24.26 31.07 3.06
N TYR A 452 23.17 31.81 3.32
CA TYR A 452 22.83 33.23 3.03
C TYR A 452 22.90 33.76 1.60
N ASP A 453 21.75 34.21 1.06
CA ASP A 453 21.48 35.65 0.89
C ASP A 453 19.98 35.91 0.68
N TYR A 454 19.42 36.86 1.43
CA TYR A 454 18.03 37.31 1.30
C TYR A 454 17.98 38.42 0.26
N ASP A 455 17.32 38.19 -0.88
CA ASP A 455 16.78 39.27 -1.69
C ASP A 455 15.30 38.96 -1.97
N MET A 456 14.44 39.53 -1.12
CA MET A 456 12.99 39.46 -1.26
C MET A 456 12.52 40.60 -2.18
N PRO A 457 11.71 40.32 -3.21
CA PRO A 457 11.00 41.36 -3.95
C PRO A 457 9.90 42.00 -3.07
N PRO A 458 9.49 43.26 -3.34
CA PRO A 458 8.67 44.04 -2.43
C PRO A 458 7.22 43.54 -2.41
N GLU A 459 6.66 43.36 -1.21
CA GLU A 459 5.21 43.25 -0.99
C GLU A 459 4.53 44.64 -1.08
N PRO A 460 3.27 44.72 -1.53
CA PRO A 460 2.42 45.87 -1.29
C PRO A 460 1.70 45.81 0.07
N ASP A 461 1.43 47.01 0.58
CA ASP A 461 1.05 47.40 1.93
C ASP A 461 -0.30 46.90 2.51
N ASP A 462 -0.32 46.95 3.86
CA ASP A 462 -1.43 47.16 4.81
C ASP A 462 -2.37 46.00 5.21
N ALA A 463 -2.11 45.41 6.39
CA ALA A 463 -2.70 45.82 7.68
C ALA A 463 -2.67 44.71 8.78
N PHE A 464 -1.97 45.03 9.89
CA PHE A 464 -1.95 44.49 11.28
C PHE A 464 -3.12 43.56 11.75
N VAL A 465 -2.97 42.53 12.62
CA VAL A 465 -2.42 42.52 14.00
C VAL A 465 -2.04 41.08 14.48
N GLY A 466 -0.82 40.92 15.03
CA GLY A 466 -0.54 40.31 16.35
C GLY A 466 -0.41 38.78 16.56
N GLY A 467 0.82 38.29 16.69
CA GLY A 467 1.16 37.01 17.35
C GLY A 467 2.64 36.96 17.80
N PRO A 468 2.98 36.38 18.98
CA PRO A 468 4.32 36.42 19.58
C PRO A 468 5.33 35.44 18.92
N PRO A 469 6.65 35.65 19.10
CA PRO A 469 7.69 34.89 18.38
C PRO A 469 7.85 33.45 18.91
N PRO A 470 8.26 32.49 18.04
CA PRO A 470 8.53 31.12 18.47
C PRO A 470 9.83 31.02 19.28
N ILE A 471 9.73 30.28 20.39
CA ILE A 471 10.79 29.92 21.31
C ILE A 471 11.66 28.81 20.71
N ILE A 472 12.96 29.00 20.90
CA ILE A 472 14.13 28.14 20.67
C ILE A 472 13.83 26.63 20.82
N GLY A 473 14.22 25.86 19.80
CA GLY A 473 14.14 24.40 19.77
C GLY A 473 15.03 23.71 20.82
N ASP A 474 14.46 22.67 21.41
CA ASP A 474 15.03 21.78 22.43
C ASP A 474 16.13 20.86 21.83
N PRO A 475 17.36 20.86 22.36
CA PRO A 475 18.45 20.00 21.90
C PRO A 475 18.38 18.61 22.56
N ARG A 476 17.36 17.80 22.22
CA ARG A 476 17.31 16.37 22.58
C ARG A 476 16.61 15.53 21.52
N ALA A 477 17.31 15.31 20.40
CA ALA A 477 17.01 14.23 19.46
C ALA A 477 18.30 13.62 18.91
N THR A 478 19.13 13.05 19.79
CA THR A 478 20.13 12.05 19.42
C THR A 478 19.68 10.71 20.01
N ALA A 479 18.91 9.96 19.23
CA ALA A 479 18.69 8.56 19.52
C ALA A 479 19.99 7.80 19.23
N THR A 480 20.67 7.37 20.28
CA THR A 480 21.82 6.46 20.24
C THR A 480 21.39 5.12 19.64
N ARG A 481 21.73 4.87 18.37
CA ARG A 481 21.75 3.51 17.81
C ARG A 481 22.80 2.70 18.58
N GLN A 482 22.41 1.58 19.18
CA GLN A 482 23.37 0.61 19.70
C GLN A 482 24.19 0.02 18.52
N PRO A 483 25.50 -0.17 18.64
CA PRO A 483 26.32 -0.74 17.58
C PRO A 483 25.91 -2.20 17.34
N GLN A 484 25.53 -2.51 16.11
CA GLN A 484 25.21 -3.85 15.64
C GLN A 484 26.51 -4.69 15.69
N ARG A 485 26.49 -5.86 16.33
CA ARG A 485 27.67 -6.77 16.34
C ARG A 485 27.84 -7.35 14.94
N LEU A 486 28.96 -7.03 14.29
CA LEU A 486 29.33 -7.55 12.97
C LEU A 486 29.55 -9.07 13.03
N THR A 487 29.17 -9.76 11.97
CA THR A 487 29.47 -11.18 11.77
C THR A 487 30.94 -11.36 11.37
N ARG A 488 31.45 -12.60 11.46
CA ARG A 488 32.82 -12.94 11.06
C ARG A 488 33.10 -12.64 9.58
N VAL A 489 32.08 -12.76 8.72
CA VAL A 489 32.22 -12.43 7.29
C VAL A 489 32.21 -10.93 7.07
N GLU A 490 31.29 -10.19 7.70
CA GLU A 490 31.29 -8.72 7.61
C GLU A 490 32.60 -8.12 8.13
N HIS A 491 33.20 -8.71 9.17
CA HIS A 491 34.56 -8.37 9.61
C HIS A 491 35.61 -8.62 8.52
N ALA A 492 35.64 -9.81 7.93
CA ALA A 492 36.58 -10.13 6.84
C ALA A 492 36.38 -9.22 5.62
N GLU A 493 35.16 -8.86 5.28
CA GLU A 493 34.85 -7.95 4.17
C GLU A 493 35.28 -6.52 4.46
N GLN A 494 35.10 -6.04 5.70
CA GLN A 494 35.61 -4.75 6.15
C GLN A 494 37.14 -4.69 6.10
N GLU A 495 37.82 -5.74 6.59
CA GLU A 495 39.29 -5.82 6.56
C GLU A 495 39.83 -5.86 5.12
N VAL A 496 39.20 -6.65 4.24
CA VAL A 496 39.57 -6.68 2.81
C VAL A 496 39.40 -5.30 2.19
N LEU A 497 38.27 -4.63 2.39
CA LEU A 497 38.09 -3.28 1.86
C LEU A 497 39.12 -2.28 2.38
N HIS A 498 39.42 -2.30 3.68
CA HIS A 498 40.45 -1.45 4.25
C HIS A 498 41.81 -1.70 3.59
N MET A 499 42.22 -2.97 3.47
CA MET A 499 43.48 -3.35 2.82
C MET A 499 43.54 -2.88 1.36
N LEU A 500 42.44 -2.98 0.61
CA LEU A 500 42.37 -2.57 -0.79
C LEU A 500 42.38 -1.04 -0.98
N MET A 501 41.88 -0.29 0.00
CA MET A 501 41.90 1.17 -0.01
C MET A 501 43.27 1.73 0.40
N ALA A 502 44.00 1.01 1.26
CA ALA A 502 45.31 1.40 1.74
C ALA A 502 46.49 0.90 0.88
N ASN A 503 46.33 -0.21 0.13
CA ASN A 503 47.44 -0.86 -0.58
C ASN A 503 47.09 -1.21 -2.04
N ASP A 504 47.76 -0.53 -2.97
CA ASP A 504 47.59 -0.70 -4.42
C ASP A 504 48.01 -2.09 -4.94
N ASP A 505 49.04 -2.71 -4.37
CA ASP A 505 49.53 -4.02 -4.81
C ASP A 505 48.51 -5.12 -4.49
N MET A 506 47.91 -5.07 -3.31
CA MET A 506 46.85 -6.00 -2.87
C MET A 506 45.59 -5.84 -3.71
N ARG A 507 45.27 -4.59 -4.08
CA ARG A 507 44.15 -4.28 -4.98
C ARG A 507 44.33 -4.84 -6.37
N LEU A 508 45.50 -4.62 -6.98
CA LEU A 508 45.82 -5.16 -8.32
C LEU A 508 45.76 -6.70 -8.34
N GLN A 509 46.17 -7.36 -7.26
CA GLN A 509 46.06 -8.82 -7.15
C GLN A 509 44.60 -9.30 -7.11
N LEU A 510 43.74 -8.63 -6.32
CA LEU A 510 42.34 -9.00 -6.23
C LEU A 510 41.57 -8.68 -7.52
N GLU A 511 41.91 -7.58 -8.20
CA GLU A 511 41.35 -7.24 -9.52
C GLU A 511 41.67 -8.28 -10.60
N ASN A 512 42.80 -9.00 -10.46
CA ASN A 512 43.15 -10.12 -11.34
C ASN A 512 42.39 -11.42 -11.00
N ASN A 513 41.65 -11.46 -9.90
CA ASN A 513 40.78 -12.58 -9.53
C ASN A 513 39.35 -12.33 -10.05
N ALA A 514 39.09 -12.76 -11.29
CA ALA A 514 37.82 -12.51 -11.98
C ALA A 514 36.58 -13.13 -11.30
N ASP A 515 36.77 -14.07 -10.37
CA ASP A 515 35.70 -14.82 -9.69
C ASP A 515 35.40 -14.29 -8.28
N PHE A 516 36.04 -13.20 -7.84
CA PHE A 516 35.83 -12.66 -6.50
C PHE A 516 34.64 -11.69 -6.44
N SER A 517 33.80 -11.85 -5.41
CA SER A 517 32.78 -10.88 -5.00
C SER A 517 32.59 -10.90 -3.48
N PHE A 518 32.36 -9.73 -2.89
CA PHE A 518 31.84 -9.59 -1.54
C PHE A 518 30.45 -10.22 -1.43
N VAL A 519 30.15 -10.77 -0.25
CA VAL A 519 28.88 -11.42 0.09
C VAL A 519 27.79 -10.37 0.32
N HIS A 520 28.11 -9.32 1.09
CA HIS A 520 27.13 -8.28 1.41
C HIS A 520 27.19 -7.11 0.43
N THR A 521 26.01 -6.71 -0.05
CA THR A 521 25.80 -5.63 -1.02
C THR A 521 26.52 -4.32 -0.69
N PRO A 522 26.52 -3.82 0.57
CA PRO A 522 27.22 -2.57 0.89
C PRO A 522 28.72 -2.61 0.61
N TYR A 523 29.39 -3.72 0.94
CA TYR A 523 30.83 -3.88 0.73
C TYR A 523 31.17 -4.06 -0.75
N GLN A 524 30.37 -4.85 -1.49
CA GLN A 524 30.53 -4.98 -2.94
C GLN A 524 30.38 -3.62 -3.64
N LEU A 525 29.41 -2.81 -3.22
CA LEU A 525 29.15 -1.51 -3.82
C LEU A 525 30.30 -0.53 -3.53
N ILE A 526 30.84 -0.51 -2.31
CA ILE A 526 32.02 0.28 -1.94
C ILE A 526 33.23 -0.11 -2.80
N TYR A 527 33.48 -1.42 -2.96
CA TYR A 527 34.59 -1.92 -3.78
C TYR A 527 34.52 -1.44 -5.23
N GLU A 528 33.36 -1.59 -5.89
CA GLU A 528 33.22 -1.17 -7.28
C GLU A 528 33.29 0.35 -7.45
N LEU A 529 32.72 1.11 -6.51
CA LEU A 529 32.81 2.57 -6.54
C LEU A 529 34.25 3.05 -6.32
N TRP A 530 35.01 2.39 -5.43
CA TRP A 530 36.43 2.69 -5.23
C TRP A 530 37.24 2.43 -6.49
N ARG A 531 37.02 1.29 -7.17
CA ARG A 531 37.68 0.99 -8.44
C ARG A 531 37.35 2.00 -9.54
N ALA A 532 36.08 2.36 -9.68
CA ALA A 532 35.63 3.36 -10.65
C ALA A 532 36.26 4.73 -10.37
N PHE A 533 36.32 5.11 -9.09
CA PHE A 533 36.95 6.35 -8.64
C PHE A 533 38.44 6.42 -8.96
N LEU A 534 39.19 5.33 -8.73
CA LEU A 534 40.62 5.26 -9.07
C LEU A 534 40.87 5.27 -10.59
N ALA A 535 39.98 4.68 -11.38
CA ALA A 535 40.07 4.70 -12.84
C ALA A 535 39.95 6.12 -13.43
N GLU A 536 39.34 7.07 -12.71
CA GLU A 536 39.28 8.49 -13.07
C GLU A 536 40.56 9.27 -12.72
N GLY A 537 41.59 8.60 -12.18
CA GLY A 537 42.88 9.22 -11.81
C GLY A 537 42.86 9.99 -10.48
N LYS A 538 41.81 9.79 -9.66
CA LYS A 538 41.70 10.33 -8.29
C LYS A 538 42.22 9.29 -7.30
N SER A 539 42.76 9.71 -6.15
CA SER A 539 43.42 8.77 -5.22
C SER A 539 43.27 9.08 -3.73
N THR A 540 42.52 10.12 -3.34
CA THR A 540 42.35 10.47 -1.92
C THR A 540 41.02 9.99 -1.37
N LEU A 541 41.01 9.55 -0.11
CA LEU A 541 39.78 9.16 0.58
C LEU A 541 38.80 10.34 0.70
N ALA A 542 39.31 11.56 0.93
CA ALA A 542 38.50 12.76 1.03
C ALA A 542 37.70 13.04 -0.25
N ASP A 543 38.33 12.86 -1.42
CA ASP A 543 37.67 12.98 -2.72
C ASP A 543 36.69 11.82 -2.97
N PHE A 544 36.99 10.63 -2.45
CA PHE A 544 36.09 9.47 -2.53
C PHE A 544 34.82 9.64 -1.69
N MET A 545 34.93 10.30 -0.53
CA MET A 545 33.76 10.64 0.30
C MET A 545 32.74 11.51 -0.46
N GLY A 546 33.21 12.36 -1.39
CA GLY A 546 32.35 13.13 -2.29
C GLY A 546 31.86 12.37 -3.54
N TYR A 547 32.37 11.16 -3.78
CA TYR A 547 32.02 10.29 -4.91
C TYR A 547 30.99 9.20 -4.54
N ILE A 548 30.90 8.84 -3.26
CA ILE A 548 30.06 7.76 -2.76
C ILE A 548 28.74 8.26 -2.14
N PRO A 549 27.61 7.53 -2.28
CA PRO A 549 26.33 7.85 -1.64
C PRO A 549 26.37 8.05 -0.11
N ASP A 550 25.57 8.98 0.40
CA ASP A 550 25.53 9.39 1.82
C ASP A 550 25.27 8.23 2.79
N ASP A 551 24.48 7.23 2.38
CA ASP A 551 24.14 6.05 3.18
C ASP A 551 25.32 5.07 3.36
N LEU A 552 26.34 5.15 2.50
CA LEU A 552 27.56 4.33 2.56
C LEU A 552 28.75 5.06 3.17
N GLN A 553 28.73 6.40 3.21
CA GLN A 553 29.82 7.21 3.77
C GLN A 553 30.16 6.83 5.22
N ALA A 554 29.16 6.58 6.06
CA ALA A 554 29.37 6.16 7.44
C ALA A 554 30.10 4.81 7.53
N LEU A 555 29.82 3.89 6.61
CA LEU A 555 30.47 2.58 6.55
C LEU A 555 31.90 2.69 6.04
N VAL A 556 32.18 3.56 5.06
CA VAL A 556 33.55 3.84 4.58
C VAL A 556 34.40 4.44 5.69
N VAL A 557 33.88 5.41 6.45
CA VAL A 557 34.58 5.99 7.61
C VAL A 557 34.86 4.92 8.67
N GLN A 558 33.92 4.01 8.89
CA GLN A 558 34.11 2.89 9.81
C GLN A 558 35.21 1.92 9.33
N ILE A 559 35.27 1.64 8.01
CA ILE A 559 36.29 0.78 7.40
C ILE A 559 37.67 1.45 7.46
N ASP A 560 37.77 2.73 7.13
CA ASP A 560 39.02 3.51 7.22
C ASP A 560 39.56 3.57 8.66
N ALA A 561 38.66 3.69 9.64
CA ALA A 561 39.02 3.73 11.05
C ALA A 561 39.42 2.37 11.67
N LEU A 562 39.49 1.29 10.88
CA LEU A 562 39.98 0.00 11.38
C LEU A 562 41.46 0.10 11.72
N ASP A 563 41.78 -0.20 12.98
CA ASP A 563 43.16 -0.28 13.47
C ASP A 563 43.77 -1.62 13.08
N LEU A 564 44.15 -1.74 11.81
CA LEU A 564 44.87 -2.89 11.27
C LEU A 564 46.38 -2.63 11.32
N PRO A 565 47.21 -3.65 11.59
CA PRO A 565 48.67 -3.50 11.56
C PRO A 565 49.11 -2.97 10.18
N GLU A 566 49.98 -1.94 10.15
CA GLU A 566 50.50 -1.33 8.90
C GLU A 566 51.14 -2.35 7.94
N GLU A 567 51.57 -3.50 8.46
CA GLU A 567 51.99 -4.68 7.72
C GLU A 567 50.85 -5.72 7.65
N ALA A 568 49.74 -5.39 7.00
CA ALA A 568 48.73 -6.39 6.67
C ALA A 568 49.37 -7.40 5.69
N SER A 569 49.84 -8.53 6.22
CA SER A 569 50.56 -9.53 5.45
C SER A 569 49.66 -10.10 4.35
N GLN A 570 50.27 -10.53 3.24
CA GLN A 570 49.58 -11.29 2.18
C GLN A 570 48.77 -12.47 2.75
N GLU A 571 49.23 -13.04 3.87
CA GLU A 571 48.55 -14.10 4.60
C GLU A 571 47.22 -13.64 5.21
N ALA A 572 47.15 -12.43 5.78
CA ALA A 572 45.91 -11.86 6.33
C ALA A 572 44.84 -11.64 5.25
N LEU A 573 45.24 -11.16 4.06
CA LEU A 573 44.32 -11.06 2.91
C LEU A 573 43.82 -12.44 2.49
N ASN A 574 44.71 -13.41 2.35
CA ASN A 574 44.32 -14.77 1.96
C ASN A 574 43.39 -15.41 3.00
N ASP A 575 43.60 -15.17 4.29
CA ASP A 575 42.73 -15.64 5.37
C ASP A 575 41.33 -15.01 5.30
N CYS A 576 41.25 -13.71 5.04
CA CYS A 576 39.96 -13.03 4.87
C CYS A 576 39.23 -13.51 3.61
N LEU A 577 39.93 -13.63 2.48
CA LEU A 577 39.39 -14.16 1.23
C LEU A 577 38.91 -15.60 1.41
N PHE A 578 39.62 -16.40 2.20
CA PHE A 578 39.21 -17.75 2.55
C PHE A 578 37.93 -17.77 3.41
N VAL A 579 37.80 -16.89 4.40
CA VAL A 579 36.57 -16.74 5.21
C VAL A 579 35.37 -16.36 4.33
N ILE A 580 35.56 -15.44 3.39
CA ILE A 580 34.54 -15.00 2.42
C ILE A 580 34.16 -16.17 1.50
N ALA A 581 35.15 -16.90 0.95
CA ALA A 581 34.92 -18.04 0.07
C ALA A 581 34.23 -19.22 0.78
N GLN A 582 34.58 -19.51 2.03
CA GLN A 582 33.94 -20.59 2.80
C GLN A 582 32.45 -20.32 3.06
N ASN A 583 32.07 -19.07 3.34
CA ASN A 583 30.67 -18.73 3.55
C ASN A 583 29.86 -18.92 2.26
N ASN A 584 30.40 -18.51 1.11
CA ASN A 584 29.79 -18.76 -0.20
C ASN A 584 29.54 -20.27 -0.45
N VAL A 585 30.48 -21.14 -0.07
CA VAL A 585 30.30 -22.61 -0.18
C VAL A 585 29.25 -23.14 0.81
N GLU A 586 29.13 -22.56 2.00
CA GLU A 586 28.10 -22.94 2.97
C GLU A 586 26.69 -22.52 2.54
N GLU A 587 26.54 -21.32 1.96
CA GLU A 587 25.30 -20.83 1.35
C GLU A 587 24.87 -21.74 0.19
N GLN A 588 25.78 -21.99 -0.76
CA GLN A 588 25.56 -22.90 -1.89
C GLN A 588 25.19 -24.32 -1.44
N LEU A 589 25.82 -24.82 -0.37
CA LEU A 589 25.49 -26.14 0.19
C LEU A 589 24.10 -26.15 0.85
N ARG A 590 23.69 -25.05 1.49
CA ARG A 590 22.35 -24.91 2.08
C ARG A 590 21.30 -24.90 0.98
N GLU A 591 21.50 -24.13 -0.08
CA GLU A 591 20.60 -24.04 -1.23
C GLU A 591 20.49 -25.38 -1.96
N ALA A 592 21.61 -26.03 -2.27
CA ALA A 592 21.62 -27.34 -2.93
C ALA A 592 20.89 -28.42 -2.11
N LYS A 593 20.96 -28.35 -0.77
CA LYS A 593 20.21 -29.24 0.13
C LYS A 593 18.71 -28.95 0.16
N ILE A 594 18.30 -27.69 0.06
CA ILE A 594 16.89 -27.29 -0.01
C ILE A 594 16.30 -27.77 -1.33
N ALA A 595 16.97 -27.48 -2.45
CA ALA A 595 16.57 -27.91 -3.79
C ALA A 595 16.51 -29.44 -3.90
N LEU A 596 17.47 -30.17 -3.31
CA LEU A 596 17.44 -31.63 -3.26
C LEU A 596 16.20 -32.15 -2.52
N LYS A 597 15.86 -31.53 -1.38
CA LYS A 597 14.66 -31.89 -0.59
C LYS A 597 13.37 -31.68 -1.37
N GLU A 598 13.31 -30.64 -2.21
CA GLU A 598 12.17 -30.36 -3.07
C GLU A 598 12.10 -31.32 -4.26
N ALA A 599 13.22 -31.62 -4.91
CA ALA A 599 13.30 -32.60 -5.98
C ALA A 599 12.86 -34.00 -5.53
N THR A 600 13.27 -34.43 -4.33
CA THR A 600 12.84 -35.71 -3.72
C THR A 600 11.35 -35.70 -3.39
N LYS A 601 10.78 -34.56 -2.94
CA LYS A 601 9.32 -34.43 -2.70
C LYS A 601 8.50 -34.51 -3.97
N LEU A 602 9.03 -33.99 -5.08
CA LEU A 602 8.37 -33.95 -6.38
C LEU A 602 8.60 -35.22 -7.22
N GLY A 603 9.40 -36.16 -6.74
CA GLY A 603 9.66 -37.44 -7.43
C GLY A 603 10.49 -37.31 -8.72
N ASN A 604 11.27 -36.23 -8.86
CA ASN A 604 12.08 -35.99 -10.06
C ASN A 604 13.47 -36.64 -9.92
N ALA A 605 13.58 -37.91 -10.33
CA ALA A 605 14.80 -38.71 -10.20
C ALA A 605 16.03 -38.14 -10.93
N SER A 606 15.82 -37.40 -12.03
CA SER A 606 16.90 -36.78 -12.79
C SER A 606 17.51 -35.58 -12.05
N GLU A 607 16.65 -34.71 -11.52
CA GLU A 607 17.09 -33.56 -10.72
C GLU A 607 17.65 -34.00 -9.37
N GLU A 608 17.06 -35.01 -8.73
CA GLU A 608 17.59 -35.59 -7.49
C GLU A 608 19.03 -36.11 -7.67
N THR A 609 19.32 -36.80 -8.78
CA THR A 609 20.66 -37.32 -9.08
C THR A 609 21.66 -36.17 -9.32
N ARG A 610 21.26 -35.15 -10.09
CA ARG A 610 22.08 -33.97 -10.36
C ARG A 610 22.40 -33.18 -9.08
N LEU A 611 21.39 -32.91 -8.27
CA LEU A 611 21.53 -32.16 -7.01
C LEU A 611 22.28 -32.97 -5.95
N THR A 612 22.17 -34.29 -5.95
CA THR A 612 22.99 -35.17 -5.09
C THR A 612 24.47 -35.07 -5.43
N LEU A 613 24.81 -35.10 -6.73
CA LEU A 613 26.20 -34.93 -7.18
C LEU A 613 26.73 -33.53 -6.83
N GLU A 614 25.88 -32.50 -6.93
CA GLU A 614 26.23 -31.12 -6.58
C GLU A 614 26.47 -30.95 -5.08
N VAL A 615 25.62 -31.54 -4.22
CA VAL A 615 25.84 -31.58 -2.77
C VAL A 615 27.13 -32.33 -2.44
N ILE A 616 27.43 -33.44 -3.11
CA ILE A 616 28.69 -34.18 -2.91
C ILE A 616 29.91 -33.33 -3.31
N ARG A 617 29.82 -32.60 -4.42
CA ARG A 617 30.86 -31.67 -4.89
C ARG A 617 31.11 -30.57 -3.87
N LEU A 618 30.06 -29.89 -3.40
CA LEU A 618 30.12 -28.81 -2.41
C LEU A 618 30.61 -29.30 -1.04
N VAL A 619 30.18 -30.49 -0.59
CA VAL A 619 30.71 -31.14 0.63
C VAL A 619 32.19 -31.48 0.48
N SER A 620 32.63 -31.89 -0.71
CA SER A 620 34.04 -32.21 -0.98
C SER A 620 34.91 -30.96 -1.00
N GLN A 621 34.43 -29.86 -1.60
CA GLN A 621 35.07 -28.54 -1.54
C GLN A 621 35.18 -28.04 -0.08
N LYS A 622 34.13 -28.23 0.73
CA LYS A 622 34.17 -27.93 2.17
C LYS A 622 35.18 -28.78 2.95
N LYS A 623 35.42 -30.03 2.54
CA LYS A 623 36.40 -30.92 3.21
C LYS A 623 37.84 -30.70 2.78
N LEU A 624 38.07 -30.21 1.56
CA LEU A 624 39.41 -29.90 1.04
C LEU A 624 39.96 -28.57 1.58
N GLY A 625 39.10 -27.73 2.14
CA GLY A 625 39.47 -26.47 2.80
C GLY A 625 39.41 -26.53 4.33
N ASN A 626 39.67 -27.68 4.96
CA ASN A 626 39.77 -27.80 6.43
C ASN A 626 41.14 -28.34 6.85
#